data_AF-W7T7F3-F1
#
_entry.id   AF-W7T7F3-F1
#
_cell.length_a   1.000
_cell.length_b   1.000
_cell.length_c   1.000
_cell.angle_alpha   90.00
_cell.angle_beta   90.00
_cell.angle_gamma   90.00
#
_symmetry.space_group_name_H-M   'P 1'
#
loop_
_entity.id
_entity.type
_entity.pdbx_description
1 polymer ?
#
loop_
_entity_poly.entity_id
_entity_poly.type
_entity_poly.pdbx_seq_one_letter_code
_entity_poly.pdbx_strand_id
1 'polypeptide(L)'
;MRIDGKLAGLAAFLDRGEQRVFHHTEVNNAYRGQGLSTVLIEQALADTKAQGRRIVAVCPAVAAFLGKHGGFADMTDPVTDETMDWLEEKFAKKG
;
A
#
# COMPACT_ATOMS: atom_id res chain seq x y z
N MET A 1 -4.67 -10.19 -1.65
CA MET A 1 -4.21 -11.47 -2.22
C MET A 1 -4.87 -12.65 -1.51
N ARG A 2 -5.33 -13.67 -2.27
CA ARG A 2 -5.87 -14.92 -1.71
C ARG A 2 -5.12 -16.15 -2.26
N ILE A 3 -4.95 -17.17 -1.44
CA ILE A 3 -4.38 -18.48 -1.81
C ILE A 3 -5.39 -19.53 -1.39
N ASP A 4 -5.81 -20.40 -2.32
CA ASP A 4 -6.88 -21.39 -2.10
C ASP A 4 -8.15 -20.79 -1.47
N GLY A 5 -8.53 -19.61 -1.93
CA GLY A 5 -9.68 -18.86 -1.42
C GLY A 5 -9.48 -18.18 -0.05
N LYS A 6 -8.37 -18.44 0.66
CA LYS A 6 -8.09 -17.83 1.98
C LYS A 6 -7.31 -16.52 1.84
N LEU A 7 -7.57 -15.56 2.72
CA LEU A 7 -6.85 -14.29 2.75
C LEU A 7 -5.40 -14.51 3.21
N ALA A 8 -4.46 -14.44 2.27
CA ALA A 8 -3.03 -14.62 2.53
C ALA A 8 -2.33 -13.29 2.84
N GLY A 9 -2.81 -12.18 2.26
CA GLY A 9 -2.28 -10.86 2.56
C GLY A 9 -3.13 -9.74 2.00
N LEU A 10 -2.96 -8.56 2.58
CA LEU A 10 -3.69 -7.34 2.31
C LEU A 10 -2.71 -6.17 2.21
N ALA A 11 -2.78 -5.43 1.10
CA ALA A 11 -2.22 -4.09 0.98
C ALA A 11 -3.41 -3.13 1.00
N ALA A 12 -3.64 -2.49 2.13
CA ALA A 12 -4.77 -1.59 2.34
C ALA A 12 -4.41 -0.18 1.89
N PHE A 13 -5.35 0.45 1.19
CA PHE A 13 -5.22 1.81 0.72
C PHE A 13 -6.55 2.57 0.82
N LEU A 14 -6.44 3.89 0.81
CA LEU A 14 -7.56 4.81 0.62
C LEU A 14 -7.24 5.75 -0.55
N ASP A 15 -8.23 6.05 -1.37
CA ASP A 15 -8.08 6.98 -2.49
C ASP A 15 -8.38 8.42 -2.04
N ARG A 16 -7.50 9.35 -2.41
CA ARG A 16 -7.59 10.80 -2.15
C ARG A 16 -7.29 11.54 -3.46
N GLY A 17 -8.34 11.95 -4.17
CA GLY A 17 -8.17 12.50 -5.53
C GLY A 17 -7.50 11.48 -6.45
N GLU A 18 -6.38 11.89 -7.07
CA GLU A 18 -5.55 11.02 -7.93
C GLU A 18 -4.61 10.11 -7.15
N GLN A 19 -4.44 10.34 -5.84
CA GLN A 19 -3.55 9.57 -5.00
C GLN A 19 -4.23 8.33 -4.43
N ARG A 20 -3.43 7.27 -4.29
CA ARG A 20 -3.75 6.08 -3.53
C ARG A 20 -2.77 5.99 -2.35
N VAL A 21 -3.31 6.16 -1.15
CA VAL A 21 -2.54 6.22 0.09
C VAL A 21 -2.49 4.83 0.72
N PHE A 22 -1.36 4.15 0.56
CA PHE A 22 -1.11 2.84 1.17
C PHE A 22 -0.74 3.02 2.64
N HIS A 23 -1.67 2.72 3.54
CA HIS A 23 -1.52 2.99 4.98
C HIS A 23 -1.21 1.73 5.80
N HIS A 24 -1.52 0.54 5.29
CA HIS A 24 -1.26 -0.71 6.00
C HIS A 24 -0.98 -1.86 5.04
N THR A 25 -0.06 -2.74 5.41
CA THR A 25 0.19 -4.00 4.68
C THR A 25 0.35 -5.11 5.70
N GLU A 26 -0.28 -6.25 5.43
CA GLU A 26 -0.16 -7.43 6.27
C GLU A 26 -0.12 -8.71 5.44
N VAL A 27 0.69 -9.66 5.90
CA VAL A 27 0.65 -11.05 5.45
C VAL A 27 0.18 -11.88 6.64
N ASN A 28 -0.84 -12.68 6.39
CA ASN A 28 -1.42 -13.58 7.39
C ASN A 28 -0.32 -14.51 7.92
N ASN A 29 -0.30 -14.73 9.24
CA ASN A 29 0.71 -15.53 9.94
C ASN A 29 0.94 -16.90 9.29
N ALA A 30 -0.11 -17.56 8.81
CA ALA A 30 -0.03 -18.87 8.16
C ALA A 30 0.79 -18.87 6.85
N TYR A 31 1.04 -17.70 6.28
CA TYR A 31 1.72 -17.51 5.00
C TYR A 31 3.00 -16.68 5.11
N ARG A 32 3.46 -16.37 6.33
CA ARG A 32 4.72 -15.64 6.55
C ARG A 32 5.94 -16.49 6.17
N GLY A 33 7.07 -15.81 5.91
CA GLY A 33 8.34 -16.46 5.56
C GLY A 33 8.47 -16.90 4.09
N GLN A 34 7.45 -16.66 3.27
CA GLN A 34 7.39 -17.13 1.87
C GLN A 34 7.65 -16.02 0.83
N GLY A 35 8.18 -14.87 1.25
CA GLY A 35 8.42 -13.73 0.34
C GLY A 35 7.16 -13.01 -0.15
N LEU A 36 5.97 -13.40 0.33
CA LEU A 36 4.68 -12.90 -0.16
C LEU A 36 4.44 -11.40 0.07
N SER A 37 5.13 -10.77 1.01
CA SER A 37 5.01 -9.32 1.25
C SER A 37 5.47 -8.52 0.03
N THR A 38 6.60 -8.91 -0.58
CA THR A 38 7.14 -8.25 -1.77
C THR A 38 6.18 -8.40 -2.95
N VAL A 39 5.71 -9.62 -3.20
CA VAL A 39 4.77 -9.92 -4.29
C VAL A 39 3.46 -9.15 -4.14
N LEU A 40 2.92 -9.11 -2.92
CA LEU A 40 1.69 -8.38 -2.60
C LEU A 40 1.83 -6.88 -2.87
N ILE A 41 2.94 -6.28 -2.41
CA ILE A 41 3.19 -4.84 -2.59
C ILE A 41 3.39 -4.54 -4.08
N GLU A 42 4.24 -5.30 -4.75
CA GLU A 42 4.52 -5.11 -6.18
C GLU A 42 3.24 -5.15 -7.03
N GLN A 43 2.37 -6.14 -6.81
CA GLN A 43 1.09 -6.24 -7.51
C GLN A 43 0.19 -5.03 -7.21
N ALA A 44 0.07 -4.62 -5.95
CA ALA A 44 -0.77 -3.48 -5.59
C ALA A 44 -0.26 -2.16 -6.21
N LEU A 45 1.06 -1.96 -6.29
CA LEU A 45 1.65 -0.79 -6.92
C LEU A 45 1.52 -0.84 -8.45
N ALA A 46 1.70 -2.01 -9.06
CA ALA A 46 1.49 -2.21 -10.49
C ALA A 46 0.03 -1.92 -10.90
N ASP A 47 -0.94 -2.40 -10.13
CA ASP A 47 -2.36 -2.11 -10.35
C ASP A 47 -2.66 -0.61 -10.20
N THR A 48 -2.01 0.04 -9.25
CA THR A 48 -2.13 1.50 -9.04
C THR A 48 -1.59 2.27 -10.25
N LYS A 49 -0.42 1.87 -10.76
CA LYS A 49 0.17 2.40 -12.01
C LYS A 49 -0.77 2.20 -13.19
N ALA A 50 -1.30 0.98 -13.36
CA ALA A 50 -2.20 0.66 -14.47
C ALA A 50 -3.50 1.48 -14.45
N GLN A 51 -3.92 1.92 -13.26
CA GLN A 51 -5.07 2.81 -13.07
C GLN A 51 -4.73 4.31 -13.21
N GLY A 52 -3.48 4.66 -13.52
CA GLY A 52 -3.03 6.05 -13.66
C GLY A 52 -3.02 6.83 -12.34
N ARG A 53 -3.00 6.14 -11.19
CA ARG A 53 -3.03 6.77 -9.86
C ARG A 53 -1.62 6.99 -9.33
N ARG A 54 -1.47 8.04 -8.52
CA ARG A 54 -0.21 8.36 -7.81
C ARG A 54 -0.14 7.57 -6.50
N ILE A 55 1.06 7.14 -6.11
CA ILE A 55 1.32 6.30 -4.95
C ILE A 55 1.78 7.18 -3.79
N VAL A 56 1.13 7.06 -2.62
CA VAL A 56 1.63 7.63 -1.36
C VAL A 56 1.85 6.50 -0.36
N ALA A 57 3.08 6.32 0.10
CA ALA A 57 3.51 5.16 0.87
C ALA A 57 3.65 5.47 2.38
N VAL A 58 2.52 5.61 3.07
CA VAL A 58 2.49 5.78 4.54
C VAL A 58 2.92 4.50 5.26
N CYS A 59 2.54 3.35 4.72
CA CYS A 59 2.95 2.05 5.24
C CYS A 59 4.48 1.86 5.12
N PRO A 60 5.21 1.60 6.22
CA PRO A 60 6.66 1.41 6.19
C PRO A 60 7.12 0.28 5.26
N ALA A 61 6.32 -0.79 5.13
CA ALA A 61 6.64 -1.90 4.24
C ALA A 61 6.63 -1.47 2.76
N VAL A 62 5.67 -0.63 2.38
CA VAL A 62 5.58 -0.08 1.02
C VAL A 62 6.70 0.92 0.76
N ALA A 63 6.98 1.80 1.72
CA ALA A 63 8.11 2.73 1.62
C ALA A 63 9.45 1.99 1.47
N ALA A 64 9.67 0.93 2.25
CA ALA A 64 10.87 0.11 2.14
C ALA A 64 10.96 -0.65 0.81
N PHE A 65 9.83 -1.08 0.25
CA PHE A 65 9.79 -1.68 -1.09
C PHE A 65 10.19 -0.64 -2.16
N LEU A 66 9.58 0.55 -2.15
CA LEU A 66 9.88 1.62 -3.12
C LEU A 66 11.36 2.04 -3.05
N GLY A 67 11.94 2.11 -1.85
CA GLY A 67 13.38 2.41 -1.68
C GLY A 67 14.32 1.36 -2.26
N LYS A 68 13.86 0.10 -2.41
CA LYS A 68 14.63 -1.00 -3.01
C LYS A 68 14.35 -1.19 -4.50
N HIS A 69 13.18 -0.76 -4.96
CA HIS A 69 12.66 -1.03 -6.30
C HIS A 69 12.29 0.29 -7.01
N GLY A 70 13.19 0.79 -7.87
CA GLY A 70 13.03 2.09 -8.54
C GLY A 70 11.95 2.20 -9.63
N GLY A 71 11.23 1.12 -9.95
CA GLY A 71 10.27 1.06 -11.07
C GLY A 71 8.99 1.90 -10.92
N PHE A 72 8.82 2.56 -9.76
CA PHE A 72 7.65 3.38 -9.41
C PHE A 72 7.99 4.82 -9.01
N ALA A 73 9.26 5.22 -9.15
CA ALA A 73 9.73 6.54 -8.68
C ALA A 73 9.00 7.71 -9.36
N ASP A 74 8.61 7.56 -10.62
CA ASP A 74 7.89 8.54 -11.44
C ASP A 74 6.43 8.78 -10.99
N MET A 75 5.87 7.88 -10.19
CA MET A 75 4.48 7.94 -9.75
C MET A 75 4.32 8.03 -8.24
N THR A 76 5.42 8.23 -7.51
CA THR A 76 5.38 8.34 -6.05
C THR A 76 5.30 9.79 -5.64
N ASP A 77 4.37 10.10 -4.74
CA ASP A 77 4.27 11.39 -4.06
C ASP A 77 4.75 11.26 -2.61
N PRO A 78 5.28 12.35 -2.01
CA PRO A 78 5.73 12.32 -0.63
C PRO A 78 4.56 12.12 0.33
N VAL A 79 4.84 11.49 1.48
CA VAL A 79 3.95 11.54 2.64
C VAL A 79 4.06 12.94 3.24
N THR A 80 2.92 13.63 3.38
CA THR A 80 2.83 14.97 3.95
C THR A 80 2.02 14.96 5.26
N ASP A 81 2.20 15.98 6.10
CA ASP A 81 1.39 16.15 7.31
C ASP A 81 -0.11 16.20 6.98
N GLU A 82 -0.49 16.89 5.91
CA GLU A 82 -1.87 16.91 5.41
C GLU A 82 -2.40 15.52 5.04
N THR A 83 -1.54 14.63 4.54
CA THR A 83 -1.92 13.24 4.26
C THR A 83 -2.17 12.46 5.55
N MET A 84 -1.35 12.71 6.58
CA MET A 84 -1.47 12.05 7.88
C MET A 84 -2.71 12.51 8.62
N ASP A 85 -2.95 13.81 8.72
CA ASP A 85 -4.15 14.40 9.33
C ASP A 85 -5.42 13.85 8.66
N TRP A 86 -5.43 13.77 7.33
CA TRP A 86 -6.54 13.21 6.57
C TRP A 86 -6.77 11.73 6.88
N LEU A 87 -5.71 10.92 6.98
CA LEU A 87 -5.84 9.50 7.35
C LEU A 87 -6.40 9.34 8.76
N GLU A 88 -5.89 10.11 9.72
CA GLU A 88 -6.35 10.09 11.10
C GLU A 88 -7.85 10.42 11.18
N GLU A 89 -8.30 11.47 10.51
CA GLU A 89 -9.73 11.79 10.42
C GLU A 89 -10.57 10.65 9.83
N LYS A 90 -10.06 9.99 8.78
CA LYS A 90 -10.77 8.87 8.13
C LYS A 90 -10.95 7.68 9.06
N PHE A 91 -9.96 7.41 9.92
CA PHE A 91 -10.07 6.34 10.91
C PHE A 91 -10.85 6.74 12.16
N ALA A 92 -10.77 8.01 12.59
CA ALA A 92 -11.54 8.53 13.71
C ALA A 92 -13.06 8.52 13.45
N LYS A 93 -13.49 8.81 12.20
CA LYS A 93 -14.91 8.78 11.78
C LYS A 93 -15.48 7.34 11.63
N LYS A 94 -14.69 6.31 11.92
CA LYS A 94 -15.06 4.90 11.74
C LYS A 94 -15.36 4.17 13.06
N GLY A 95 -15.33 4.86 14.19
CA GLY A 95 -15.76 4.41 15.52
C GLY A 95 -17.03 5.13 15.97
#